data_AF-A0A699QNM8-F1
#
_entry.id   AF-A0A699QNM8-F1
#
_cell.length_a   1.000
_cell.length_b   1.000
_cell.length_c   1.000
_cell.angle_alpha   90.00
_cell.angle_beta   90.00
_cell.angle_gamma   90.00
#
_symmetry.space_group_name_H-M   'P 1'
#
loop_
_entity.id
_entity.type
_entity.pdbx_description
1 polymer ?
#
loop_
_entity_poly.entity_id
_entity_poly.type
_entity_poly.pdbx_seq_one_letter_code
_entity_poly.pdbx_strand_id
1 'polypeptide(L)'
;MKKMMLEEFCPNEEVQRIEDELRSLKLRDTNIAPYTQRFHEFVLLCPEAVPTEKKKVEAYIKGLPENIKGETTSSRPVNMNEVIRMAHTLMEQKIQTKAERVSEGNKRKWENS
;
A
#
# COMPACT_ATOMS: atom_id res chain seq x y z
N MET A 1 33.84 -5.54 6.78
CA MET A 1 33.68 -6.58 7.82
C MET A 1 32.23 -6.78 8.31
N LYS A 2 31.32 -5.80 8.30
CA LYS A 2 29.93 -6.01 8.78
C LYS A 2 28.94 -6.66 7.80
N LYS A 3 29.27 -6.78 6.49
CA LYS A 3 28.36 -7.40 5.50
C LYS A 3 28.28 -8.94 5.65
N MET A 4 29.39 -9.57 6.07
CA MET A 4 29.49 -11.03 6.16
C MET A 4 28.78 -11.66 7.37
N MET A 5 28.39 -10.88 8.40
CA MET A 5 27.74 -11.47 9.59
C MET A 5 26.22 -11.55 9.51
N LEU A 6 25.57 -10.82 8.59
CA LEU A 6 24.12 -10.94 8.38
C LEU A 6 23.76 -11.92 7.25
N GLU A 7 24.66 -12.10 6.27
CA GLU A 7 24.45 -13.07 5.18
C GLU A 7 24.48 -14.53 5.66
N GLU A 8 25.19 -14.85 6.74
CA GLU A 8 25.32 -16.24 7.23
C GLU A 8 24.11 -16.78 8.00
N PHE A 9 23.13 -15.93 8.36
CA PHE A 9 22.04 -16.35 9.26
C PHE A 9 20.66 -16.45 8.60
N CYS A 10 20.49 -15.90 7.39
CA CYS A 10 19.22 -15.97 6.67
C CYS A 10 19.41 -16.78 5.39
N PRO A 11 18.80 -17.98 5.26
CA PRO A 11 18.89 -18.77 4.04
C PRO A 11 18.44 -17.95 2.83
N ASN A 12 19.15 -18.05 1.70
CA ASN A 12 18.79 -17.36 0.45
C ASN A 12 17.32 -17.59 0.04
N GLU A 13 16.78 -18.78 0.34
CA GLU A 13 15.38 -19.13 0.11
C GLU A 13 14.40 -18.27 0.92
N GLU A 14 14.76 -17.89 2.14
CA GLU A 14 13.93 -17.05 3.00
C GLU A 14 13.94 -15.60 2.53
N VAL A 15 15.11 -15.10 2.11
CA VAL A 15 15.21 -13.79 1.46
C VAL A 15 14.34 -13.76 0.20
N GLN A 16 14.46 -14.76 -0.66
CA GLN A 16 13.66 -14.84 -1.89
C GLN A 16 12.16 -14.89 -1.61
N ARG A 17 11.75 -15.62 -0.57
CA ARG A 17 10.34 -15.70 -0.12
C ARG A 17 9.83 -14.32 0.29
N ILE A 18 10.60 -13.59 1.10
CA ILE A 18 10.23 -12.24 1.55
C ILE A 18 10.13 -11.27 0.37
N GLU A 19 11.04 -11.36 -0.60
CA GLU A 19 10.97 -10.56 -1.83
C GLU A 19 9.71 -10.85 -2.65
N ASP A 20 9.33 -12.12 -2.77
CA ASP A 20 8.13 -12.52 -3.50
C ASP A 20 6.84 -12.10 -2.75
N GLU A 21 6.84 -12.20 -1.43
CA GLU A 21 5.76 -11.67 -0.59
C GLU A 21 5.64 -10.15 -0.73
N LEU A 22 6.74 -9.40 -0.71
CA LEU A 22 6.75 -7.95 -0.95
C LEU A 22 6.22 -7.62 -2.35
N ARG A 23 6.64 -8.36 -3.37
CA ARG A 23 6.23 -8.17 -4.78
C ARG A 23 4.75 -8.46 -5.01
N SER A 24 4.18 -9.39 -4.23
CA SER A 24 2.78 -9.83 -4.30
C SER A 24 1.86 -9.17 -3.26
N LEU A 25 2.42 -8.34 -2.36
CA LEU A 25 1.66 -7.63 -1.34
C LEU A 25 0.61 -6.72 -2.00
N LYS A 26 -0.63 -6.86 -1.54
CA LYS A 26 -1.78 -6.09 -2.01
C LYS A 26 -2.60 -5.62 -0.83
N LEU A 27 -3.11 -4.40 -0.92
CA LEU A 27 -4.14 -3.91 -0.03
C LEU A 27 -5.45 -4.67 -0.32
N ARG A 28 -5.93 -5.44 0.66
CA ARG A 28 -7.11 -6.30 0.52
C ARG A 28 -8.43 -5.61 0.89
N ASP A 29 -8.37 -4.72 1.88
CA ASP A 29 -9.54 -4.06 2.45
C ASP A 29 -9.42 -2.54 2.36
N THR A 30 -10.32 -1.82 3.03
CA THR A 30 -10.26 -0.36 3.14
C THR A 30 -9.29 0.14 4.21
N ASN A 31 -8.72 -0.75 5.03
CA ASN A 31 -7.81 -0.36 6.10
C ASN A 31 -6.36 -0.34 5.59
N ILE A 32 -5.80 0.87 5.46
CA ILE A 32 -4.43 1.07 5.01
C ILE A 32 -3.39 0.69 6.06
N ALA A 33 -3.70 0.80 7.35
CA ALA A 33 -2.70 0.68 8.40
C ALA A 33 -2.02 -0.70 8.45
N PRO A 34 -2.74 -1.83 8.38
CA PRO A 34 -2.13 -3.16 8.30
C PRO A 34 -1.27 -3.35 7.05
N TYR A 35 -1.69 -2.79 5.91
CA TYR A 35 -0.92 -2.84 4.67
C TYR A 35 0.41 -2.07 4.80
N THR A 36 0.36 -0.83 5.31
CA THR A 36 1.55 -0.01 5.54
C THR A 36 2.50 -0.66 6.52
N GLN A 37 1.99 -1.21 7.62
CA GLN A 37 2.80 -1.90 8.61
C GLN A 37 3.51 -3.09 7.97
N ARG A 38 2.77 -3.96 7.27
CA ARG A 38 3.34 -5.16 6.64
C ARG A 38 4.37 -4.81 5.56
N PHE A 39 4.11 -3.76 4.79
CA PHE A 39 5.08 -3.24 3.82
C PHE A 39 6.38 -2.81 4.51
N HIS A 40 6.30 -2.03 5.60
CA HIS A 40 7.50 -1.62 6.34
C HIS A 40 8.26 -2.80 6.94
N GLU A 41 7.57 -3.81 7.47
CA GLU A 41 8.19 -5.06 7.94
C GLU A 41 9.03 -5.73 6.83
N PHE A 42 8.46 -5.90 5.62
CA PHE A 42 9.20 -6.51 4.51
C PHE A 42 10.38 -5.67 4.01
N VAL A 43 10.22 -4.35 3.96
CA VAL A 43 11.31 -3.45 3.57
C VAL A 43 12.47 -3.48 4.57
N LEU A 44 12.17 -3.67 5.86
CA LEU A 44 13.21 -3.84 6.90
C LEU A 44 13.95 -5.18 6.75
N LEU A 45 13.23 -6.24 6.39
CA LEU A 45 13.78 -7.58 6.22
C LEU A 45 14.58 -7.75 4.92
N CYS A 46 14.15 -7.09 3.83
CA CYS A 46 14.81 -7.15 2.53
C CYS A 46 14.99 -5.75 1.92
N PRO A 47 15.90 -4.92 2.47
CA PRO A 47 16.13 -3.57 1.97
C PRO A 47 16.74 -3.56 0.55
N GLU A 48 17.47 -4.62 0.17
CA GLU A 48 18.07 -4.75 -1.16
C GLU A 48 17.03 -4.88 -2.27
N ALA A 49 15.81 -5.35 -1.99
CA ALA A 49 14.71 -5.42 -2.95
C ALA A 49 14.13 -4.04 -3.31
N VAL A 50 14.27 -3.05 -2.44
CA VAL A 50 13.81 -1.67 -2.64
C VAL A 50 14.90 -0.66 -2.22
N PRO A 51 16.05 -0.65 -2.90
CA PRO A 51 17.28 -0.01 -2.40
C PRO A 51 17.22 1.52 -2.43
N THR A 52 16.18 2.11 -3.02
CA THR A 52 16.01 3.57 -3.14
C THR A 52 14.62 3.98 -2.69
N GLU A 53 14.48 5.22 -2.23
CA GLU A 53 13.17 5.77 -1.84
C GLU A 53 12.18 5.71 -3.00
N LYS A 54 12.62 6.02 -4.22
CA LYS A 54 11.81 5.89 -5.43
C LYS A 54 11.28 4.47 -5.63
N LYS A 55 12.15 3.45 -5.50
CA LYS A 55 11.75 2.04 -5.63
C LYS A 55 10.78 1.61 -4.54
N LYS A 56 10.97 2.12 -3.32
CA LYS A 56 10.08 1.87 -2.19
C LYS A 56 8.68 2.44 -2.45
N VAL A 57 8.60 3.68 -2.92
CA VAL A 57 7.34 4.32 -3.33
C VAL A 57 6.67 3.56 -4.48
N GLU A 58 7.42 3.20 -5.53
CA GLU A 58 6.90 2.41 -6.66
C GLU A 58 6.32 1.06 -6.19
N ALA A 59 7.03 0.35 -5.32
CA ALA A 59 6.57 -0.92 -4.76
C ALA A 59 5.30 -0.75 -3.91
N TYR A 60 5.24 0.30 -3.08
CA TYR A 60 4.06 0.60 -2.27
C TYR A 60 2.84 0.91 -3.14
N ILE A 61 3.00 1.70 -4.21
CA ILE A 61 1.92 2.04 -5.15
C ILE A 61 1.40 0.79 -5.88
N LYS A 62 2.29 -0.14 -6.22
CA LYS A 62 1.94 -1.37 -6.96
C LYS A 62 0.93 -2.25 -6.20
N GLY A 63 0.98 -2.26 -4.88
CA GLY A 63 0.03 -3.02 -4.05
C GLY A 63 -1.31 -2.31 -3.79
N LEU A 64 -1.49 -1.06 -4.25
CA LEU A 64 -2.74 -0.33 -4.06
C LEU A 64 -3.83 -0.76 -5.06
N PRO A 65 -5.13 -0.64 -4.70
CA PRO A 65 -6.24 -0.87 -5.61
C PRO A 65 -6.17 0.09 -6.80
N GLU A 66 -6.54 -0.37 -8.00
CA GLU A 66 -6.31 0.35 -9.26
C GLU A 66 -6.82 1.80 -9.25
N ASN A 67 -7.95 2.03 -8.60
CA ASN A 67 -8.51 3.37 -8.46
C ASN A 67 -7.67 4.31 -7.59
N ILE A 68 -7.03 3.81 -6.52
CA ILE A 68 -6.14 4.61 -5.68
C ILE A 68 -4.79 4.74 -6.38
N LYS A 69 -4.30 3.64 -6.94
CA LYS A 69 -3.03 3.55 -7.66
C LYS A 69 -2.93 4.58 -8.80
N GLY A 70 -3.98 4.72 -9.61
CA GLY A 70 -3.99 5.69 -10.72
C GLY A 70 -3.82 7.13 -10.24
N GLU A 71 -4.58 7.53 -9.22
CA GLU A 71 -4.51 8.87 -8.63
C GLU A 71 -3.15 9.11 -7.95
N THR A 72 -2.69 8.14 -7.15
CA THR A 72 -1.40 8.24 -6.44
C THR A 72 -0.22 8.30 -7.41
N THR A 73 -0.26 7.53 -8.51
CA THR A 73 0.77 7.57 -9.57
C THR A 73 0.80 8.94 -10.26
N SER A 74 -0.38 9.54 -10.50
CA SER A 74 -0.50 10.82 -11.18
C SER A 74 0.08 11.98 -10.37
N SER A 75 -0.03 11.91 -9.04
CA SER A 75 0.50 12.93 -8.13
C SER A 75 2.00 12.84 -7.88
N ARG A 76 2.65 11.75 -8.30
CA ARG A 76 4.11 11.57 -8.25
C ARG A 76 4.71 11.84 -6.85
N PRO A 77 4.28 11.10 -5.80
CA PRO A 77 4.81 11.29 -4.46
C PRO A 77 6.33 11.05 -4.44
N VAL A 78 7.03 11.87 -3.67
CA VAL A 78 8.50 11.90 -3.63
C VAL A 78 9.04 10.93 -2.57
N ASN A 79 8.24 10.62 -1.54
CA ASN A 79 8.64 9.79 -0.41
C ASN A 79 7.48 8.97 0.17
N MET A 80 7.82 8.06 1.08
CA MET A 80 6.87 7.16 1.74
C MET A 80 5.77 7.87 2.53
N ASN A 81 6.10 8.95 3.24
CA ASN A 81 5.10 9.66 4.05
C ASN A 81 4.02 10.29 3.16
N GLU A 82 4.43 10.82 2.01
CA GLU A 82 3.51 11.40 1.04
C GLU A 82 2.57 10.34 0.46
N VAL A 83 3.10 9.23 -0.05
CA VAL A 83 2.28 8.16 -0.66
C VAL A 83 1.32 7.52 0.36
N ILE A 84 1.75 7.32 1.61
CA ILE A 84 0.90 6.77 2.67
C ILE A 84 -0.25 7.74 2.99
N ARG A 85 0.06 9.02 3.20
CA ARG A 85 -0.95 10.06 3.48
C ARG A 85 -1.96 10.17 2.33
N MET A 86 -1.47 10.18 1.09
CA MET A 86 -2.33 10.22 -0.09
C MET A 86 -3.27 9.03 -0.16
N ALA A 87 -2.74 7.81 -0.06
CA ALA A 87 -3.55 6.60 -0.11
C ALA A 87 -4.60 6.56 1.01
N HIS A 88 -4.27 7.05 2.22
CA HIS A 88 -5.23 7.20 3.31
C HIS A 88 -6.36 8.18 2.95
N THR A 89 -6.02 9.39 2.51
CA THR A 89 -7.00 10.41 2.12
C THR A 89 -7.94 9.93 1.01
N LEU A 90 -7.40 9.30 -0.02
CA LEU A 90 -8.18 8.79 -1.15
C LEU A 90 -9.13 7.66 -0.75
N MET A 91 -8.73 6.82 0.21
CA MET A 91 -9.62 5.79 0.76
C MET A 91 -10.75 6.40 1.59
N GLU A 92 -10.45 7.36 2.45
CA GLU A 92 -11.46 8.04 3.28
C GLU A 92 -12.52 8.73 2.40
N GLN A 93 -12.07 9.47 1.38
CA GLN A 93 -12.95 10.12 0.42
C GLN A 93 -13.91 9.12 -0.24
N LYS A 94 -13.42 7.92 -0.58
CA LYS A 94 -14.25 6.90 -1.22
C LYS A 94 -15.26 6.26 -0.28
N ILE A 95 -14.89 6.04 0.98
CA ILE A 95 -15.83 5.54 2.00
C ILE A 95 -16.97 6.56 2.16
N GLN A 96 -16.62 7.84 2.28
CA GLN A 96 -17.57 8.93 2.42
C GLN A 96 -18.51 9.05 1.21
N THR A 97 -17.96 9.10 -0.01
CA THR A 97 -18.78 9.18 -1.24
C THR A 97 -19.71 7.98 -1.40
N LYS A 98 -19.28 6.78 -0.98
CA LYS A 98 -20.15 5.59 -1.03
C LYS A 98 -21.30 5.70 -0.03
N ALA A 99 -21.03 6.18 1.19
CA ALA A 99 -22.07 6.39 2.20
C ALA A 99 -23.12 7.41 1.75
N GLU A 100 -22.70 8.50 1.12
CA GLU A 100 -23.58 9.54 0.57
C GLU A 100 -24.52 8.99 -0.50
N ARG A 101 -23.99 8.23 -1.48
CA ARG A 101 -24.81 7.61 -2.54
C ARG A 101 -25.86 6.65 -1.99
N VAL A 102 -25.52 5.89 -0.93
CA VAL A 102 -26.47 4.99 -0.27
C VAL A 102 -27.58 5.79 0.43
N SER A 103 -27.22 6.85 1.15
CA SER A 103 -28.18 7.73 1.81
C SER A 103 -29.15 8.38 0.81
N GLU A 104 -28.63 8.91 -0.30
CA GLU A 104 -29.44 9.55 -1.34
C GLU A 104 -30.32 8.55 -2.11
N GLY A 105 -29.80 7.35 -2.38
CA GLY A 105 -30.60 6.27 -2.97
C GLY A 105 -31.77 5.85 -2.08
N ASN A 106 -31.57 5.82 -0.76
CA ASN A 106 -32.64 5.50 0.19
C ASN A 106 -33.70 6.60 0.23
N LYS A 107 -33.32 7.89 0.28
CA LYS A 107 -34.27 9.02 0.27
C LYS A 107 -35.22 8.99 -0.92
N ARG A 108 -34.68 8.81 -2.13
CA ARG A 108 -35.47 8.74 -3.38
C ARG A 108 -36.46 7.57 -3.41
N LYS A 109 -36.21 6.50 -2.63
CA LYS A 109 -37.08 5.33 -2.56
C LYS A 109 -38.29 5.56 -1.64
N TRP A 110 -38.11 6.32 -0.57
CA TRP A 110 -39.19 6.74 0.33
C TRP A 110 -40.10 7.79 -0.30
N GLU A 111 -39.56 8.69 -1.12
CA GLU A 111 -40.34 9.72 -1.82
C GLU A 111 -41.20 9.17 -2.97
N ASN A 112 -40.89 7.95 -3.45
CA ASN A 112 -41.61 7.28 -4.53
C ASN A 112 -42.45 6.09 -4.03
N SER A 113 -42.73 6.01 -2.73
CA SER A 113 -43.60 5.00 -2.10
C SER A 113 -44.86 5.63 -1.51
#